data_AF-A0A1G5HZG2-F1
#
_entry.id   AF-A0A1G5HZG2-F1
#
_cell.length_a   1.000
_cell.length_b   1.000
_cell.length_c   1.000
_cell.angle_alpha   90.00
_cell.angle_beta   90.00
_cell.angle_gamma   90.00
#
_symmetry.space_group_name_H-M   'P 1'
#
loop_
_entity.id
_entity.type
_entity.pdbx_description
1 polymer ?
#
loop_
_entity_poly.entity_id
_entity_poly.type
_entity_poly.pdbx_seq_one_letter_code
_entity_poly.pdbx_strand_id
1 'polypeptide(L)'
;MNMKLLWRKLNIPAFLLVLALVILGLPLQVSARGLIDLSVPGDLSLVYRCEETEGSSNFVTISGTDVSIYKVADISANGEFTLVDTYSNISNFPVTDLNNIKSQDTWKEISTSIGGYIYQNNVTPSYTVATDESGLAHFQGIELGLYYVGSVTRRVDDCIYSFSSFLVSVPGLDENDEWVNPVYDVIGLVKCSRTYLPHEITYELLKTWNDAGYENYRPASITVLVYCDGVLFTEVTLDQSNNWRYTWNYEEGHEWTFAEIINGNIPYTNSVTVSGTTFRITNTYNPPETPPETPETPDTPGEPEIPSLPEVLGAIRDLPEVLGARRLPQTGQLWWPVPVLLIVGVIFIFKGIRTNSKNA
;
A
#
# COMPACT_ATOMS: atom_id res chain seq x y z
N MET A 1 5.39 0.64 68.39
CA MET A 1 6.29 1.72 67.92
C MET A 1 5.75 2.24 66.59
N ASN A 2 5.28 3.49 66.58
CA ASN A 2 4.48 4.09 65.50
C ASN A 2 5.31 4.31 64.23
N MET A 3 5.05 3.52 63.17
CA MET A 3 5.66 3.68 61.84
C MET A 3 5.02 4.82 61.01
N LYS A 4 4.23 5.69 61.65
CA LYS A 4 3.51 6.81 61.03
C LYS A 4 4.33 8.11 60.90
N LEU A 5 5.58 8.15 61.37
CA LEU A 5 6.34 9.41 61.43
C LEU A 5 7.48 9.58 60.40
N LEU A 6 7.80 8.57 59.58
CA LEU A 6 8.91 8.69 58.62
C LEU A 6 8.53 9.15 57.21
N TRP A 7 7.24 9.19 56.87
CA TRP A 7 6.79 9.56 55.51
C TRP A 7 6.53 11.05 55.30
N ARG A 8 6.70 11.89 56.33
CA ARG A 8 6.26 13.30 56.31
C ARG A 8 7.26 14.28 55.64
N LYS A 9 8.35 13.80 55.04
CA LYS A 9 9.34 14.65 54.35
C LYS A 9 9.84 14.09 53.02
N LEU A 10 9.15 13.11 52.43
CA LEU A 10 9.49 12.74 51.05
C LEU A 10 8.79 13.73 50.13
N ASN A 11 9.55 14.63 49.51
CA ASN A 11 9.07 15.48 48.42
C ASN A 11 8.84 14.57 47.20
N ILE A 12 7.71 13.86 47.23
CA ILE A 12 7.22 12.98 46.16
C ILE A 12 7.35 13.64 44.77
N PRO A 13 7.04 14.95 44.58
CA PRO A 13 7.24 15.58 43.27
C PRO A 13 8.72 15.68 42.85
N ALA A 14 9.64 15.92 43.79
CA ALA A 14 11.08 15.96 43.48
C ALA A 14 11.61 14.56 43.15
N PHE A 15 11.11 13.52 43.83
CA PHE A 15 11.49 12.15 43.54
C PHE A 15 10.97 11.68 42.16
N LEU A 16 9.73 12.05 41.80
CA LEU A 16 9.17 11.77 40.47
C LEU A 16 9.90 12.53 39.36
N LEU A 17 10.36 13.77 39.61
CA LEU A 17 11.12 14.53 38.63
C LEU A 17 12.52 13.95 38.39
N VAL A 18 13.20 13.50 39.45
CA VAL A 18 14.49 12.80 39.35
C VAL A 18 14.31 11.45 38.65
N LEU A 19 13.24 10.71 38.95
CA LEU A 19 12.93 9.46 38.25
C LEU A 19 12.65 9.68 36.76
N ALA A 20 11.92 10.74 36.40
CA ALA A 20 11.66 11.11 35.00
C ALA A 20 12.93 11.53 34.26
N LEU A 21 13.83 12.28 34.91
CA LEU A 21 15.14 12.65 34.34
C LEU A 21 16.07 11.44 34.16
N VAL A 22 16.02 10.46 35.07
CA VAL A 22 16.76 9.20 34.93
C VAL A 22 16.22 8.39 33.76
N ILE A 23 14.89 8.32 33.59
CA ILE A 23 14.26 7.60 32.46
C ILE A 23 14.56 8.28 31.12
N LEU A 24 14.60 9.62 31.07
CA LEU A 24 14.99 10.39 29.87
C LEU A 24 16.49 10.32 29.56
N GLY A 25 17.32 9.98 30.55
CA GLY A 25 18.77 9.81 30.40
C GLY A 25 19.20 8.38 30.08
N LEU A 26 18.27 7.41 30.05
CA LEU A 26 18.58 6.07 29.57
C LEU A 26 18.77 6.15 28.05
N PRO A 27 19.90 5.68 27.50
CA PRO A 27 20.08 5.62 26.07
C PRO A 27 18.98 4.73 25.50
N LEU A 28 18.10 5.31 24.69
CA LEU A 28 17.23 4.52 23.84
C LEU A 28 18.16 3.69 22.94
N GLN A 29 18.13 2.37 23.11
CA GLN A 29 18.80 1.50 22.16
C GLN A 29 18.00 1.57 20.86
N VAL A 30 18.47 2.44 19.96
CA VAL A 30 18.06 2.42 18.57
C VAL A 30 18.92 1.35 17.91
N SER A 31 18.42 0.12 17.87
CA SER A 31 19.04 -0.92 17.05
C SER A 31 18.75 -0.57 15.59
N ALA A 32 19.78 -0.16 14.86
CA ALA A 32 19.70 -0.09 13.40
C ALA A 32 19.67 -1.53 12.88
N ARG A 33 18.82 -1.80 11.88
CA ARG A 33 18.74 -3.11 11.22
C ARG A 33 20.13 -3.50 10.68
N GLY A 34 20.53 -4.76 10.86
CA GLY A 34 21.78 -5.28 10.30
C GLY A 34 21.82 -5.13 8.77
N LEU A 35 23.00 -5.04 8.17
CA LEU A 35 23.13 -4.99 6.72
C LEU A 35 22.91 -6.38 6.11
N ILE A 36 22.28 -6.42 4.93
CA ILE A 36 22.16 -7.64 4.13
C ILE A 36 23.52 -7.99 3.53
N ASP A 37 23.95 -9.24 3.70
CA ASP A 37 25.11 -9.78 2.99
C ASP A 37 24.70 -10.18 1.55
N LEU A 38 25.00 -9.31 0.60
CA LEU A 38 24.68 -9.52 -0.81
C LEU A 38 25.54 -10.61 -1.50
N SER A 39 26.58 -11.12 -0.82
CA SER A 39 27.46 -12.16 -1.40
C SER A 39 26.89 -13.57 -1.28
N VAL A 40 25.86 -13.76 -0.45
CA VAL A 40 25.22 -15.05 -0.21
C VAL A 40 23.91 -15.11 -0.98
N PRO A 41 23.69 -16.10 -1.85
CA PRO A 41 22.40 -16.27 -2.50
C PRO A 41 21.32 -16.65 -1.48
N GLY A 42 20.06 -16.47 -1.86
CA GLY A 42 18.91 -16.84 -1.05
C GLY A 42 18.23 -18.11 -1.53
N ASP A 43 17.41 -18.68 -0.66
CA ASP A 43 16.49 -19.77 -0.98
C ASP A 43 15.04 -19.31 -0.76
N LEU A 44 14.10 -19.84 -1.54
CA LEU A 44 12.67 -19.55 -1.37
C LEU A 44 11.89 -20.85 -1.39
N SER A 45 11.10 -21.07 -0.35
CA SER A 45 10.28 -22.27 -0.17
C SER A 45 8.81 -21.89 -0.06
N LEU A 46 8.00 -22.30 -1.04
CA LEU A 46 6.57 -22.03 -1.11
C LEU A 46 5.79 -23.33 -1.01
N VAL A 47 4.80 -23.40 -0.11
CA VAL A 47 3.98 -24.60 0.07
C VAL A 47 2.58 -24.37 -0.51
N TYR A 48 2.25 -25.15 -1.54
CA TYR A 48 0.97 -25.14 -2.24
C TYR A 48 0.05 -26.22 -1.67
N ARG A 49 -0.64 -25.85 -0.60
CA ARG A 49 -1.68 -26.67 0.01
C ARG A 49 -2.89 -25.82 0.36
N CYS A 50 -4.07 -26.42 0.32
CA CYS A 50 -5.34 -25.78 0.65
C CYS A 50 -6.05 -26.56 1.75
N GLU A 51 -6.79 -25.90 2.63
CA GLU A 51 -7.67 -26.60 3.56
C GLU A 51 -8.72 -27.40 2.78
N GLU A 52 -8.98 -28.65 3.20
CA GLU A 52 -10.00 -29.50 2.57
C GLU A 52 -11.38 -28.85 2.68
N THR A 53 -11.67 -28.24 3.83
CA THR A 53 -12.85 -27.40 4.09
C THR A 53 -12.40 -26.27 5.00
N GLU A 54 -13.07 -25.11 4.94
CA GLU A 54 -12.76 -23.96 5.80
C GLU A 54 -12.70 -24.37 7.28
N GLY A 55 -11.54 -24.14 7.92
CA GLY A 55 -11.27 -24.50 9.32
C GLY A 55 -10.87 -25.96 9.54
N SER A 56 -10.62 -26.74 8.49
CA SER A 56 -10.12 -28.11 8.58
C SER A 56 -8.63 -28.16 8.93
N SER A 57 -8.24 -29.17 9.71
CA SER A 57 -6.84 -29.55 9.91
C SER A 57 -6.26 -30.37 8.76
N ASN A 58 -7.12 -30.83 7.84
CA ASN A 58 -6.72 -31.59 6.67
C ASN A 58 -6.45 -30.65 5.51
N PHE A 59 -5.38 -30.95 4.78
CA PHE A 59 -4.96 -30.16 3.63
C PHE A 59 -4.91 -31.02 2.37
N VAL A 60 -5.36 -30.44 1.27
CA VAL A 60 -5.14 -30.94 -0.08
C VAL A 60 -3.84 -30.32 -0.60
N THR A 61 -2.87 -31.16 -0.94
CA THR A 61 -1.58 -30.73 -1.50
C THR A 61 -1.65 -30.70 -3.02
N ILE A 62 -1.05 -29.68 -3.62
CA ILE A 62 -1.00 -29.52 -5.08
C ILE A 62 0.40 -29.84 -5.56
N SER A 63 0.57 -31.05 -6.10
CA SER A 63 1.85 -31.58 -6.59
C SER A 63 1.96 -31.48 -8.12
N GLY A 64 3.20 -31.57 -8.63
CA GLY A 64 3.48 -31.61 -10.07
C GLY A 64 3.10 -30.34 -10.84
N THR A 65 2.97 -29.20 -10.14
CA THR A 65 2.56 -27.94 -10.75
C THR A 65 3.72 -26.97 -10.82
N ASP A 66 3.95 -26.42 -12.00
CA ASP A 66 4.96 -25.40 -12.23
C ASP A 66 4.60 -24.11 -11.50
N VAL A 67 5.52 -23.65 -10.66
CA VAL A 67 5.48 -22.37 -9.95
C VAL A 67 6.57 -21.49 -10.56
N SER A 68 6.16 -20.31 -11.01
CA SER A 68 7.07 -19.35 -11.65
C SER A 68 7.22 -18.09 -10.81
N ILE A 69 8.46 -17.63 -10.64
CA ILE A 69 8.79 -16.38 -9.97
C ILE A 69 9.53 -15.44 -10.93
N TYR A 70 9.25 -14.15 -10.80
CA TYR A 70 9.78 -13.09 -11.66
C TYR A 70 10.49 -12.08 -10.79
N LYS A 71 11.79 -11.88 -10.97
CA LYS A 71 12.55 -10.86 -10.24
C LYS A 71 12.10 -9.49 -10.70
N VAL A 72 11.51 -8.70 -9.80
CA VAL A 72 10.98 -7.36 -10.06
C VAL A 72 12.00 -6.28 -9.71
N ALA A 73 12.75 -6.47 -8.62
CA ALA A 73 13.73 -5.51 -8.15
C ALA A 73 14.94 -6.19 -7.52
N ASP A 74 16.11 -5.58 -7.67
CA ASP A 74 17.28 -5.86 -6.85
C ASP A 74 17.10 -5.28 -5.45
N ILE A 75 17.73 -5.89 -4.46
CA ILE A 75 17.80 -5.39 -3.09
C ILE A 75 19.25 -5.00 -2.77
N SER A 76 19.41 -3.86 -2.12
CA SER A 76 20.71 -3.35 -1.67
C SER A 76 21.00 -3.72 -0.22
N ALA A 77 22.22 -3.48 0.25
CA ALA A 77 22.66 -3.91 1.59
C ALA A 77 21.86 -3.25 2.74
N ASN A 78 21.24 -2.10 2.51
CA ASN A 78 20.37 -1.41 3.46
C ASN A 78 18.88 -1.82 3.33
N GLY A 79 18.54 -2.69 2.38
CA GLY A 79 17.18 -3.14 2.14
C GLY A 79 16.37 -2.29 1.18
N GLU A 80 16.98 -1.36 0.44
CA GLU A 80 16.29 -0.58 -0.58
C GLU A 80 16.18 -1.37 -1.89
N PHE A 81 15.01 -1.30 -2.51
CA PHE A 81 14.69 -1.97 -3.78
C PHE A 81 14.95 -1.06 -4.98
N THR A 82 15.58 -1.62 -6.02
CA THR A 82 15.78 -0.97 -7.32
C THR A 82 15.19 -1.83 -8.41
N LEU A 83 14.24 -1.31 -9.20
CA LEU A 83 13.60 -2.06 -10.29
C LEU A 83 14.65 -2.56 -11.29
N VAL A 84 14.52 -3.82 -11.71
CA VAL A 84 15.38 -4.37 -12.78
C VAL A 84 15.00 -3.75 -14.14
N ASP A 85 15.93 -3.76 -15.09
CA ASP A 85 15.83 -3.06 -16.39
C ASP A 85 14.54 -3.33 -17.18
N THR A 86 14.02 -4.54 -17.07
CA THR A 86 12.74 -4.97 -17.67
C THR A 86 11.57 -4.07 -17.25
N TYR A 87 11.60 -3.52 -16.03
CA TYR A 87 10.52 -2.72 -15.46
C TYR A 87 10.88 -1.23 -15.32
N SER A 88 12.16 -0.87 -15.25
CA SER A 88 12.62 0.51 -14.95
C SER A 88 12.56 1.47 -16.15
N ASN A 89 12.61 0.96 -17.39
CA ASN A 89 12.72 1.77 -18.60
C ASN A 89 11.39 2.03 -19.33
N ILE A 90 10.25 1.89 -18.63
CA ILE A 90 8.94 1.89 -19.28
C ILE A 90 8.02 2.90 -18.61
N SER A 91 7.52 3.85 -19.41
CA SER A 91 6.66 4.95 -18.96
C SER A 91 5.36 4.50 -18.26
N ASN A 92 4.95 3.24 -18.47
CA ASN A 92 3.67 2.70 -18.02
C ASN A 92 3.81 1.61 -16.94
N PHE A 93 4.99 1.44 -16.33
CA PHE A 93 5.10 0.52 -15.19
C PHE A 93 4.38 1.11 -13.96
N PRO A 94 3.53 0.35 -13.26
CA PRO A 94 2.61 0.87 -12.24
C PRO A 94 3.28 1.45 -10.98
N VAL A 95 4.61 1.30 -10.82
CA VAL A 95 5.32 1.78 -9.63
C VAL A 95 6.59 2.51 -10.02
N THR A 96 6.69 3.77 -9.64
CA THR A 96 7.92 4.56 -9.85
C THR A 96 8.88 4.46 -8.68
N ASP A 97 8.40 4.16 -7.46
CA ASP A 97 9.24 3.99 -6.28
C ASP A 97 8.68 2.95 -5.30
N LEU A 98 9.30 1.77 -5.28
CA LEU A 98 8.95 0.67 -4.38
C LEU A 98 9.20 1.00 -2.90
N ASN A 99 10.17 1.88 -2.60
CA ASN A 99 10.63 2.13 -1.23
C ASN A 99 9.72 3.09 -0.45
N ASN A 100 8.89 3.84 -1.17
CA ASN A 100 7.91 4.76 -0.59
C ASN A 100 6.58 4.11 -0.24
N ILE A 101 6.37 2.84 -0.60
CA ILE A 101 5.15 2.10 -0.26
C ILE A 101 5.19 1.68 1.21
N LYS A 102 4.29 2.25 2.03
CA LYS A 102 4.21 1.96 3.48
C LYS A 102 3.00 1.11 3.89
N SER A 103 2.09 0.83 2.97
CA SER A 103 0.82 0.13 3.25
C SER A 103 0.76 -1.24 2.58
N GLN A 104 0.29 -2.24 3.32
CA GLN A 104 0.04 -3.60 2.82
C GLN A 104 -0.99 -3.62 1.67
N ASP A 105 -2.02 -2.77 1.76
CA ASP A 105 -3.06 -2.71 0.72
C ASP A 105 -2.49 -2.18 -0.59
N THR A 106 -1.60 -1.18 -0.51
CA THR A 106 -0.91 -0.62 -1.68
C THR A 106 0.01 -1.67 -2.32
N TRP A 107 0.71 -2.49 -1.52
CA TRP A 107 1.49 -3.63 -2.04
C TRP A 107 0.63 -4.63 -2.81
N LYS A 108 -0.58 -4.92 -2.32
CA LYS A 108 -1.52 -5.83 -2.98
C LYS A 108 -2.03 -5.26 -4.31
N GLU A 109 -2.42 -3.99 -4.34
CA GLU A 109 -2.86 -3.32 -5.58
C GLU A 109 -1.77 -3.30 -6.66
N ILE A 110 -0.53 -3.06 -6.23
CA ILE A 110 0.66 -3.04 -7.07
C ILE A 110 0.97 -4.44 -7.62
N SER A 111 0.91 -5.48 -6.78
CA SER A 111 1.17 -6.86 -7.19
C SER A 111 0.27 -7.28 -8.36
N THR A 112 -1.02 -6.94 -8.32
CA THR A 112 -1.96 -7.24 -9.43
C THR A 112 -1.55 -6.54 -10.72
N SER A 113 -1.12 -5.28 -10.62
CA SER A 113 -0.73 -4.46 -11.77
C SER A 113 0.59 -4.96 -12.39
N ILE A 114 1.53 -5.41 -11.56
CA ILE A 114 2.78 -6.06 -12.00
C ILE A 114 2.48 -7.34 -12.78
N GLY A 115 1.56 -8.18 -12.29
CA GLY A 115 1.14 -9.39 -13.00
C GLY A 115 0.61 -9.09 -14.41
N GLY A 116 -0.25 -8.07 -14.53
CA GLY A 116 -0.77 -7.64 -15.83
C GLY A 116 0.33 -7.22 -16.80
N TYR A 117 1.29 -6.44 -16.30
CA TYR A 117 2.46 -6.04 -17.07
C TYR A 117 3.31 -7.26 -17.52
N ILE A 118 3.57 -8.22 -16.63
CA ILE A 118 4.34 -9.44 -16.92
C ILE A 118 3.69 -10.22 -18.07
N TYR A 119 2.37 -10.46 -18.00
CA TYR A 119 1.67 -11.23 -19.03
C TYR A 119 1.58 -10.46 -20.35
N GLN A 120 1.30 -9.15 -20.31
CA GLN A 120 1.25 -8.30 -21.52
C GLN A 120 2.57 -8.32 -22.29
N ASN A 121 3.70 -8.27 -21.60
CA ASN A 121 5.01 -8.17 -22.22
C ASN A 121 5.68 -9.54 -22.41
N ASN A 122 4.99 -10.64 -22.10
CA ASN A 122 5.55 -12.00 -22.12
C ASN A 122 6.90 -12.08 -21.40
N VAL A 123 7.01 -11.43 -20.23
CA VAL A 123 8.23 -11.46 -19.44
C VAL A 123 8.54 -12.90 -19.08
N THR A 124 9.77 -13.35 -19.31
CA THR A 124 10.18 -14.71 -18.97
C THR A 124 10.35 -14.85 -17.46
N PRO A 125 9.87 -15.94 -16.84
CA PRO A 125 10.17 -16.24 -15.44
C PRO A 125 11.67 -16.22 -15.18
N SER A 126 12.08 -15.69 -14.03
CA SER A 126 13.46 -15.78 -13.56
C SER A 126 13.79 -17.21 -13.15
N TYR A 127 12.83 -17.88 -12.49
CA TYR A 127 12.92 -19.27 -12.10
C TYR A 127 11.55 -19.94 -12.19
N THR A 128 11.55 -21.23 -12.53
CA THR A 128 10.36 -22.08 -12.52
C THR A 128 10.72 -23.42 -11.88
N VAL A 129 9.92 -23.87 -10.92
CA VAL A 129 10.08 -25.15 -10.22
C VAL A 129 8.72 -25.82 -10.09
N ALA A 130 8.67 -27.13 -10.31
CA ALA A 130 7.47 -27.92 -10.08
C ALA A 130 7.33 -28.27 -8.59
N THR A 131 6.11 -28.21 -8.05
CA THR A 131 5.83 -28.66 -6.68
C THR A 131 6.06 -30.16 -6.51
N ASP A 132 6.65 -30.55 -5.38
CA ASP A 132 6.84 -31.96 -5.02
C ASP A 132 5.55 -32.63 -4.49
N GLU A 133 5.65 -33.88 -4.04
CA GLU A 133 4.51 -34.64 -3.47
C GLU A 133 3.89 -33.99 -2.22
N SER A 134 4.66 -33.17 -1.50
CA SER A 134 4.19 -32.40 -0.34
C SER A 134 3.60 -31.04 -0.72
N GLY A 135 3.63 -30.68 -2.00
CA GLY A 135 3.24 -29.38 -2.51
C GLY A 135 4.32 -28.29 -2.33
N LEU A 136 5.56 -28.66 -2.00
CA LEU A 136 6.65 -27.73 -1.82
C LEU A 136 7.29 -27.37 -3.17
N ALA A 137 7.34 -26.08 -3.49
CA ALA A 137 8.19 -25.52 -4.53
C ALA A 137 9.40 -24.84 -3.86
N HIS A 138 10.59 -25.37 -4.11
CA HIS A 138 11.82 -24.91 -3.49
C HIS A 138 12.79 -24.36 -4.54
N PHE A 139 13.08 -23.08 -4.45
CA PHE A 139 14.02 -22.34 -5.29
C PHE A 139 15.33 -22.19 -4.53
N GLN A 140 16.40 -22.79 -5.06
CA GLN A 140 17.72 -22.79 -4.42
C GLN A 140 18.69 -21.84 -5.13
N GLY A 141 19.49 -21.13 -4.35
CA GLY A 141 20.58 -20.32 -4.88
C GLY A 141 20.13 -19.17 -5.78
N ILE A 142 18.95 -18.61 -5.49
CA ILE A 142 18.40 -17.49 -6.24
C ILE A 142 19.04 -16.17 -5.80
N GLU A 143 19.11 -15.22 -6.72
CA GLU A 143 19.60 -13.87 -6.41
C GLU A 143 18.70 -13.18 -5.38
N LEU A 144 19.30 -12.33 -4.55
CA LEU A 144 18.54 -11.51 -3.62
C LEU A 144 17.77 -10.41 -4.38
N GLY A 145 16.55 -10.14 -3.96
CA GLY A 145 15.67 -9.16 -4.57
C GLY A 145 14.20 -9.34 -4.17
N LEU A 146 13.34 -8.53 -4.81
CA LEU A 146 11.89 -8.65 -4.74
C LEU A 146 11.41 -9.49 -5.92
N TYR A 147 10.58 -10.49 -5.64
CA TYR A 147 10.01 -11.39 -6.62
C TYR A 147 8.49 -11.30 -6.65
N TYR A 148 7.92 -11.30 -7.85
CA TYR A 148 6.51 -11.59 -8.08
C TYR A 148 6.34 -13.10 -8.25
N VAL A 149 5.52 -13.70 -7.41
CA VAL A 149 5.11 -15.10 -7.51
C VAL A 149 3.82 -15.15 -8.32
N GLY A 150 3.85 -15.84 -9.46
CA GLY A 150 2.67 -16.00 -10.32
C GLY A 150 1.54 -16.77 -9.64
N SER A 151 0.32 -16.51 -10.08
CA SER A 151 -0.83 -17.30 -9.63
C SER A 151 -0.75 -18.73 -10.15
N VAL A 152 -1.34 -19.66 -9.39
CA VAL A 152 -1.44 -21.06 -9.80
C VAL A 152 -2.90 -21.48 -9.64
N THR A 153 -3.48 -22.03 -10.70
CA THR A 153 -4.84 -22.59 -10.66
C THR A 153 -4.80 -24.04 -11.10
N ARG A 154 -5.38 -24.93 -10.27
CA ARG A 154 -5.43 -26.36 -10.53
C ARG A 154 -6.81 -26.94 -10.24
N ARG A 155 -7.32 -27.70 -11.20
CA ARG A 155 -8.49 -28.55 -11.01
C ARG A 155 -8.04 -29.90 -10.48
N VAL A 156 -8.60 -30.30 -9.34
CA VAL A 156 -8.42 -31.62 -8.74
C VAL A 156 -9.81 -32.13 -8.39
N ASP A 157 -10.21 -33.25 -9.00
CA ASP A 157 -11.56 -33.80 -8.93
C ASP A 157 -12.64 -32.73 -9.24
N ASP A 158 -13.61 -32.56 -8.35
CA ASP A 158 -14.72 -31.61 -8.47
C ASP A 158 -14.38 -30.21 -7.91
N CYS A 159 -13.10 -29.93 -7.65
CA CYS A 159 -12.66 -28.65 -7.08
C CYS A 159 -11.71 -27.91 -8.02
N ILE A 160 -11.81 -26.58 -8.02
CA ILE A 160 -10.74 -25.68 -8.47
C ILE A 160 -10.03 -25.14 -7.23
N TYR A 161 -8.71 -25.25 -7.23
CA TYR A 161 -7.81 -24.66 -6.25
C TYR A 161 -7.03 -23.53 -6.92
N SER A 162 -7.20 -22.31 -6.44
CA SER A 162 -6.45 -21.15 -6.90
C SER A 162 -5.54 -20.60 -5.80
N PHE A 163 -4.33 -20.25 -6.19
CA PHE A 163 -3.31 -19.66 -5.35
C PHE A 163 -3.02 -18.29 -5.90
N SER A 164 -3.39 -17.26 -5.14
CA SER A 164 -3.27 -15.88 -5.59
C SER A 164 -1.80 -15.48 -5.72
N SER A 165 -1.48 -14.67 -6.73
CA SER A 165 -0.15 -14.09 -6.89
C SER A 165 0.19 -13.11 -5.76
N PHE A 166 1.47 -12.97 -5.42
CA PHE A 166 1.94 -12.04 -4.40
C PHE A 166 3.39 -11.64 -4.62
N LEU A 167 3.84 -10.61 -3.90
CA LEU A 167 5.24 -10.20 -3.87
C LEU A 167 5.95 -10.79 -2.65
N VAL A 168 7.19 -11.22 -2.82
CA VAL A 168 8.03 -11.76 -1.76
C VAL A 168 9.46 -11.23 -1.88
N SER A 169 10.05 -10.84 -0.76
CA SER A 169 11.45 -10.43 -0.69
C SER A 169 12.33 -11.62 -0.33
N VAL A 170 13.49 -11.70 -0.98
CA VAL A 170 14.56 -12.65 -0.67
C VAL A 170 15.84 -11.80 -0.50
N PRO A 171 16.38 -11.62 0.72
CA PRO A 171 15.97 -12.22 1.97
C PRO A 171 14.67 -11.62 2.51
N GLY A 172 14.07 -12.31 3.47
CA GLY A 172 12.90 -11.84 4.21
C GLY A 172 13.26 -11.14 5.52
N LEU A 173 12.25 -10.58 6.18
CA LEU A 173 12.35 -10.12 7.57
C LEU A 173 11.75 -11.19 8.48
N ASP A 174 12.35 -11.39 9.66
CA ASP A 174 11.76 -12.22 10.70
C ASP A 174 10.82 -11.44 11.63
N GLU A 175 10.33 -12.12 12.68
CA GLU A 175 9.44 -11.54 13.70
C GLU A 175 10.09 -10.40 14.50
N ASN A 176 11.43 -10.27 14.47
CA ASN A 176 12.19 -9.25 15.17
C ASN A 176 12.64 -8.11 14.25
N ASP A 177 12.12 -8.04 13.01
CA ASP A 177 12.53 -7.09 11.98
C ASP A 177 14.02 -7.20 11.58
N GLU A 178 14.65 -8.35 11.82
CA GLU A 178 16.01 -8.64 11.37
C GLU A 178 15.99 -9.29 9.98
N TRP A 179 16.97 -8.93 9.14
CA TRP A 179 17.14 -9.60 7.85
C TRP A 179 17.62 -11.02 8.10
N VAL A 180 16.77 -11.98 7.75
CA VAL A 180 17.13 -13.38 7.84
C VAL A 180 17.32 -13.86 6.42
N ASN A 181 18.54 -14.29 6.09
CA ASN A 181 18.77 -15.04 4.87
C ASN A 181 17.91 -16.31 4.97
N PRO A 182 16.93 -16.51 4.08
CA PRO A 182 15.98 -17.62 4.15
C PRO A 182 16.60 -18.97 3.79
N VAL A 183 17.85 -19.23 4.18
CA VAL A 183 18.47 -20.55 4.05
C VAL A 183 17.67 -21.60 4.82
N TYR A 184 16.84 -21.23 5.82
CA TYR A 184 16.18 -22.23 6.68
C TYR A 184 14.72 -22.02 7.12
N ASP A 185 13.96 -21.02 6.67
CA ASP A 185 12.55 -20.93 7.08
C ASP A 185 11.57 -20.67 5.93
N VAL A 186 10.49 -21.46 5.92
CA VAL A 186 9.41 -21.48 4.94
C VAL A 186 8.78 -20.09 4.84
N ILE A 187 9.06 -19.38 3.75
CA ILE A 187 8.54 -18.03 3.52
C ILE A 187 7.12 -18.14 2.97
N GLY A 188 6.15 -18.12 3.89
CA GLY A 188 4.76 -17.78 3.60
C GLY A 188 3.89 -18.95 3.15
N LEU A 189 2.77 -19.13 3.85
CA LEU A 189 1.66 -19.93 3.33
C LEU A 189 1.06 -19.18 2.15
N VAL A 190 1.15 -19.79 0.96
CA VAL A 190 0.53 -19.25 -0.24
C VAL A 190 -0.98 -19.18 0.00
N LYS A 191 -1.60 -18.03 -0.27
CA LYS A 191 -3.03 -17.87 -0.07
C LYS A 191 -3.78 -18.73 -1.07
N CYS A 192 -4.48 -19.74 -0.57
CA CYS A 192 -5.32 -20.62 -1.37
C CYS A 192 -6.80 -20.24 -1.28
N SER A 193 -7.53 -20.40 -2.39
CA SER A 193 -8.97 -20.49 -2.45
C SER A 193 -9.39 -21.84 -3.04
N ARG A 194 -10.43 -22.44 -2.47
CA ARG A 194 -11.05 -23.67 -2.95
C ARG A 194 -12.47 -23.37 -3.41
N THR A 195 -12.80 -23.83 -4.61
CA THR A 195 -14.13 -23.74 -5.19
C THR A 195 -14.63 -25.15 -5.49
N TYR A 196 -15.69 -25.59 -4.81
CA TYR A 196 -16.26 -26.93 -4.95
C TYR A 196 -17.47 -26.92 -5.87
N LEU A 197 -17.51 -27.84 -6.85
CA LEU A 197 -18.52 -27.88 -7.91
C LEU A 197 -18.68 -26.51 -8.59
N PRO A 198 -17.59 -26.00 -9.20
CA PRO A 198 -17.60 -24.68 -9.80
C PRO A 198 -18.70 -24.57 -10.86
N HIS A 199 -19.29 -23.38 -10.95
CA HIS A 199 -20.33 -23.08 -11.91
C HIS A 199 -20.10 -21.72 -12.56
N GLU A 200 -20.85 -21.42 -13.61
CA GLU A 200 -20.76 -20.13 -14.27
C GLU A 200 -21.29 -19.01 -13.36
N ILE A 201 -20.50 -17.95 -13.19
CA ILE A 201 -20.85 -16.72 -12.48
C ILE A 201 -20.52 -15.51 -13.33
N THR A 202 -21.06 -14.35 -12.96
CA THR A 202 -20.80 -13.08 -13.62
C THR A 202 -19.70 -12.30 -12.92
N TYR A 203 -18.72 -11.87 -13.70
CA TYR A 203 -17.64 -10.98 -13.30
C TYR A 203 -17.83 -9.58 -13.90
N GLU A 204 -17.39 -8.55 -13.16
CA GLU A 204 -17.51 -7.16 -13.59
C GLU A 204 -16.15 -6.46 -13.52
N LEU A 205 -15.76 -5.79 -14.60
CA LEU A 205 -14.62 -4.89 -14.66
C LEU A 205 -15.12 -3.45 -14.77
N LEU A 206 -14.63 -2.60 -13.87
CA LEU A 206 -14.94 -1.18 -13.78
C LEU A 206 -13.68 -0.37 -13.97
N LYS A 207 -13.77 0.70 -14.75
CA LYS A 207 -12.71 1.71 -14.82
C LYS A 207 -13.15 2.99 -14.12
N THR A 208 -12.26 3.54 -13.30
CA THR A 208 -12.44 4.78 -12.55
C THR A 208 -11.26 5.72 -12.83
N TRP A 209 -11.56 7.01 -12.89
CA TRP A 209 -10.57 8.07 -13.10
C TRP A 209 -10.57 9.01 -11.90
N ASN A 210 -9.41 9.14 -11.26
CA ASN A 210 -9.12 10.12 -10.22
C ASN A 210 -8.29 11.24 -10.85
N ASP A 211 -8.97 12.14 -11.56
CA ASP A 211 -8.33 13.19 -12.35
C ASP A 211 -7.93 14.42 -11.53
N ALA A 212 -8.41 14.57 -10.31
CA ALA A 212 -8.17 15.77 -9.49
C ALA A 212 -8.46 17.11 -10.21
N GLY A 213 -9.44 17.13 -11.12
CA GLY A 213 -9.83 18.29 -11.94
C GLY A 213 -9.06 18.45 -13.26
N TYR A 214 -8.33 17.42 -13.69
CA TYR A 214 -7.55 17.37 -14.93
C TYR A 214 -8.16 16.42 -15.96
N GLU A 215 -9.49 16.40 -16.09
CA GLU A 215 -10.21 15.49 -17.00
C GLU A 215 -9.83 15.70 -18.47
N ASN A 216 -9.26 16.85 -18.84
CA ASN A 216 -8.78 17.15 -20.18
C ASN A 216 -7.56 16.29 -20.60
N TYR A 217 -6.87 15.64 -19.66
CA TYR A 217 -5.79 14.68 -19.94
C TYR A 217 -6.30 13.24 -20.06
N ARG A 218 -7.57 13.00 -19.73
CA ARG A 218 -8.17 11.67 -19.81
C ARG A 218 -8.29 11.25 -21.29
N PRO A 219 -7.79 10.07 -21.67
CA PRO A 219 -7.99 9.55 -23.01
C PRO A 219 -9.47 9.26 -23.27
N ALA A 220 -9.90 9.36 -24.53
CA ALA A 220 -11.27 9.08 -24.92
C ALA A 220 -11.65 7.59 -24.71
N SER A 221 -10.68 6.70 -24.85
CA SER A 221 -10.81 5.27 -24.61
C SER A 221 -9.49 4.67 -24.13
N ILE A 222 -9.57 3.48 -23.53
CA ILE A 222 -8.43 2.63 -23.19
C ILE A 222 -8.68 1.22 -23.70
N THR A 223 -7.61 0.46 -23.88
CA THR A 223 -7.69 -0.98 -24.11
C THR A 223 -7.28 -1.72 -22.85
N VAL A 224 -8.04 -2.73 -22.44
CA VAL A 224 -7.72 -3.60 -21.31
C VAL A 224 -7.59 -5.03 -21.83
N LEU A 225 -6.44 -5.64 -21.57
CA LEU A 225 -6.22 -7.08 -21.75
C LEU A 225 -6.64 -7.79 -20.47
N VAL A 226 -7.56 -8.74 -20.59
CA VAL A 226 -8.07 -9.55 -19.48
C VAL A 226 -7.43 -10.93 -19.57
N TYR A 227 -6.77 -11.35 -18.49
CA TYR A 227 -6.11 -12.65 -18.37
C TYR A 227 -6.84 -13.53 -17.36
N CYS A 228 -7.06 -14.79 -17.73
CA CYS A 228 -7.55 -15.85 -16.85
C CYS A 228 -6.40 -16.84 -16.61
N ASP A 229 -6.01 -17.03 -15.34
CA ASP A 229 -4.89 -17.90 -14.96
C ASP A 229 -3.60 -17.65 -15.76
N GLY A 230 -3.29 -16.38 -16.05
CA GLY A 230 -2.12 -15.97 -16.81
C GLY A 230 -2.24 -16.12 -18.34
N VAL A 231 -3.36 -16.62 -18.86
CA VAL A 231 -3.62 -16.74 -20.30
C VAL A 231 -4.56 -15.63 -20.75
N LEU A 232 -4.27 -15.00 -21.90
CA LEU A 232 -5.11 -13.95 -22.47
C LEU A 232 -6.51 -14.52 -22.77
N PHE A 233 -7.52 -13.99 -22.07
CA PHE A 233 -8.92 -14.36 -22.23
C PHE A 233 -9.60 -13.49 -23.28
N THR A 234 -9.45 -12.16 -23.17
CA THR A 234 -10.05 -11.21 -24.12
C THR A 234 -9.35 -9.85 -24.09
N GLU A 235 -9.56 -9.07 -25.14
CA GLU A 235 -9.22 -7.66 -25.23
C GLU A 235 -10.49 -6.82 -25.24
N VAL A 236 -10.55 -5.78 -24.42
CA VAL A 236 -11.74 -4.94 -24.23
C VAL A 236 -11.39 -3.48 -24.37
N THR A 237 -12.16 -2.75 -25.17
CA THR A 237 -12.10 -1.27 -25.19
C THR A 237 -13.07 -0.70 -24.16
N LEU A 238 -12.59 0.13 -23.24
CA LEU A 238 -13.41 0.86 -22.27
C LEU A 238 -13.44 2.34 -22.61
N ASP A 239 -14.64 2.92 -22.63
CA ASP A 239 -14.87 4.33 -22.97
C ASP A 239 -16.19 4.84 -22.36
N GLN A 240 -16.58 6.06 -22.71
CA GLN A 240 -17.83 6.65 -22.22
C GLN A 240 -19.10 5.93 -22.73
N SER A 241 -19.05 5.30 -23.91
CA SER A 241 -20.21 4.64 -24.51
C SER A 241 -20.64 3.37 -23.75
N ASN A 242 -19.68 2.67 -23.14
CA ASN A 242 -19.94 1.53 -22.25
C ASN A 242 -19.89 1.89 -20.76
N ASN A 243 -19.95 3.19 -20.44
CA ASN A 243 -19.83 3.71 -19.07
C ASN A 243 -18.57 3.22 -18.34
N TRP A 244 -17.48 2.96 -19.08
CA TRP A 244 -16.23 2.45 -18.54
C TRP A 244 -16.39 1.10 -17.82
N ARG A 245 -17.22 0.20 -18.38
CA ARG A 245 -17.53 -1.12 -17.80
C ARG A 245 -17.43 -2.25 -18.80
N TYR A 246 -17.12 -3.43 -18.28
CA TYR A 246 -17.19 -4.69 -19.01
C TYR A 246 -17.67 -5.81 -18.08
N THR A 247 -18.42 -6.76 -18.62
CA THR A 247 -19.01 -7.87 -17.88
C THR A 247 -18.84 -9.14 -18.70
N TRP A 248 -18.45 -10.22 -18.05
CA TRP A 248 -18.35 -11.53 -18.66
C TRP A 248 -18.80 -12.61 -17.70
N ASN A 249 -19.20 -13.74 -18.27
CA ASN A 249 -19.46 -14.94 -17.50
C ASN A 249 -18.30 -15.91 -17.67
N TYR A 250 -17.94 -16.56 -16.57
CA TYR A 250 -16.96 -17.62 -16.59
C TYR A 250 -17.18 -18.54 -15.38
N GLU A 251 -16.56 -19.71 -15.43
CA GLU A 251 -16.53 -20.63 -14.30
C GLU A 251 -15.85 -19.98 -13.08
N GLU A 252 -16.41 -20.16 -11.88
CA GLU A 252 -15.79 -19.66 -10.65
C GLU A 252 -14.51 -20.42 -10.24
N GLY A 253 -13.69 -19.79 -9.40
CA GLY A 253 -12.46 -20.40 -8.85
C GLY A 253 -11.16 -20.01 -9.58
N HIS A 254 -11.27 -19.27 -10.69
CA HIS A 254 -10.13 -18.79 -11.47
C HIS A 254 -9.59 -17.44 -11.01
N GLU A 255 -8.31 -17.17 -11.29
CA GLU A 255 -7.63 -15.90 -10.98
C GLU A 255 -7.63 -14.97 -12.20
N TRP A 256 -7.99 -13.70 -11.98
CA TRP A 256 -8.11 -12.70 -13.03
C TRP A 256 -7.06 -11.61 -12.88
N THR A 257 -6.37 -11.30 -13.97
CA THR A 257 -5.36 -10.25 -14.04
C THR A 257 -5.64 -9.33 -15.22
N PHE A 258 -5.30 -8.05 -15.09
CA PHE A 258 -5.64 -7.01 -16.07
C PHE A 258 -4.39 -6.23 -16.46
N ALA A 259 -4.22 -6.00 -17.76
CA ALA A 259 -3.21 -5.09 -18.26
C ALA A 259 -3.88 -3.94 -19.02
N GLU A 260 -3.59 -2.72 -18.61
CA GLU A 260 -4.11 -1.53 -19.27
C GLU A 260 -3.12 -1.03 -20.33
N ILE A 261 -3.65 -0.79 -21.52
CA ILE A 261 -2.93 -0.23 -22.66
C ILE A 261 -3.52 1.14 -22.98
N ILE A 262 -2.67 2.16 -22.89
CA ILE A 262 -3.01 3.52 -23.32
C ILE A 262 -1.96 3.97 -24.33
N ASN A 263 -2.45 4.52 -25.44
CA ASN A 263 -1.60 5.04 -26.49
C ASN A 263 -1.02 6.40 -26.08
N GLY A 264 0.30 6.49 -26.08
CA GLY A 264 1.04 7.70 -25.70
C GLY A 264 1.43 7.74 -24.23
N ASN A 265 2.30 8.68 -23.89
CA ASN A 265 2.67 8.94 -22.51
C ASN A 265 1.59 9.80 -21.85
N ILE A 266 0.94 9.29 -20.81
CA ILE A 266 -0.08 10.02 -20.07
C ILE A 266 0.37 10.22 -18.62
N PRO A 267 -0.01 11.33 -17.96
CA PRO A 267 0.37 11.62 -16.58
C PRO A 267 -0.52 10.88 -15.59
N TYR A 268 -0.59 9.55 -15.67
CA TYR A 268 -1.41 8.73 -14.77
C TYR A 268 -0.67 7.50 -14.25
N THR A 269 -0.93 7.14 -13.01
CA THR A 269 -0.60 5.83 -12.43
C THR A 269 -1.86 4.98 -12.33
N ASN A 270 -1.77 3.69 -12.67
CA ASN A 270 -2.87 2.75 -12.52
C ASN A 270 -2.77 1.92 -11.23
N SER A 271 -3.91 1.51 -10.68
CA SER A 271 -3.99 0.48 -9.65
C SER A 271 -5.25 -0.38 -9.83
N VAL A 272 -5.24 -1.60 -9.29
CA VAL A 272 -6.37 -2.53 -9.41
C VAL A 272 -6.82 -2.98 -8.02
N THR A 273 -8.11 -2.76 -7.73
CA THR A 273 -8.76 -3.27 -6.52
C THR A 273 -9.74 -4.40 -6.86
N VAL A 274 -9.84 -5.38 -5.96
CA VAL A 274 -10.66 -6.59 -6.13
C VAL A 274 -11.65 -6.70 -4.99
N SER A 275 -12.94 -6.89 -5.30
CA SER A 275 -14.02 -7.07 -4.32
C SER A 275 -14.98 -8.14 -4.82
N GLY A 276 -14.77 -9.38 -4.37
CA GLY A 276 -15.52 -10.54 -4.87
C GLY A 276 -15.27 -10.72 -6.37
N THR A 277 -16.33 -10.65 -7.17
CA THR A 277 -16.29 -10.81 -8.63
C THR A 277 -16.15 -9.47 -9.38
N THR A 278 -16.01 -8.36 -8.64
CA THR A 278 -15.84 -7.02 -9.21
C THR A 278 -14.39 -6.58 -9.11
N PHE A 279 -13.84 -6.15 -10.25
CA PHE A 279 -12.51 -5.60 -10.42
C PHE A 279 -12.60 -4.13 -10.78
N ARG A 280 -11.81 -3.28 -10.14
CA ARG A 280 -11.78 -1.84 -10.43
C ARG A 280 -10.36 -1.39 -10.75
N ILE A 281 -10.15 -1.00 -12.01
CA ILE A 281 -8.95 -0.28 -12.45
C ILE A 281 -9.17 1.21 -12.12
N THR A 282 -8.21 1.82 -11.43
CA THR A 282 -8.24 3.26 -11.10
C THR A 282 -7.01 3.94 -11.64
N ASN A 283 -7.19 4.97 -12.48
CA ASN A 283 -6.07 5.84 -12.86
C ASN A 283 -6.08 7.11 -12.04
N THR A 284 -4.95 7.43 -11.42
CA THR A 284 -4.73 8.65 -10.64
C THR A 284 -3.81 9.59 -11.41
N TYR A 285 -4.25 10.83 -11.60
CA TYR A 285 -3.46 11.85 -12.28
C TYR A 285 -2.25 12.26 -11.44
N ASN A 286 -1.08 12.29 -12.09
CA ASN A 286 0.19 12.69 -11.51
C ASN A 286 0.51 14.12 -11.94
N PRO A 287 0.34 15.13 -11.06
CA PRO A 287 0.69 16.51 -11.41
C PRO A 287 2.20 16.63 -11.65
N PRO A 288 2.63 17.48 -12.60
CA PRO A 288 4.06 17.72 -12.83
C PRO A 288 4.71 18.35 -11.60
N GLU A 289 5.96 17.99 -11.32
CA GLU A 289 6.73 18.51 -10.16
C GLU A 289 6.93 20.03 -10.22
N THR A 290 6.93 20.60 -11.42
CA THR A 290 6.92 22.04 -11.66
C THR A 290 5.59 22.46 -12.29
N PRO A 291 4.84 23.40 -11.69
CA PRO A 291 3.68 23.99 -12.33
C PRO A 291 4.08 24.55 -13.71
N PRO A 292 3.23 24.46 -14.75
CA PRO A 292 3.45 25.19 -15.98
C PRO A 292 3.71 26.66 -15.65
N GLU A 293 4.72 27.28 -16.27
CA GLU A 293 4.89 28.73 -16.18
C GLU A 293 3.55 29.38 -16.53
N THR A 294 3.03 30.18 -15.60
CA THR A 294 1.83 30.98 -15.83
C THR A 294 2.03 31.73 -17.15
N PRO A 295 1.09 31.69 -18.11
CA PRO A 295 1.19 32.49 -19.32
C PRO A 295 1.49 33.93 -18.91
N GLU A 296 2.53 34.55 -19.48
CA GLU A 296 2.82 35.96 -19.23
C GLU A 296 1.53 36.75 -19.47
N THR A 297 1.04 37.37 -18.40
CA THR A 297 -0.10 38.29 -18.47
C THR A 297 0.22 39.31 -19.57
N PRO A 298 -0.65 39.54 -20.57
CA PRO A 298 -0.40 40.58 -21.55
C PRO A 298 -0.18 41.91 -20.84
N ASP A 299 0.92 42.61 -21.15
CA ASP A 299 1.24 43.90 -20.54
C ASP A 299 0.03 44.83 -20.62
N THR A 300 -0.52 45.18 -19.45
CA THR A 300 -1.60 46.16 -19.33
C THR A 300 -1.11 47.51 -19.85
N PRO A 301 -1.81 48.18 -20.79
CA PRO A 301 -1.48 49.53 -21.21
C PRO A 301 -1.46 50.49 -20.00
N GLY A 302 -0.41 51.31 -19.90
CA GLY A 302 -0.14 52.17 -18.75
C GLY A 302 -1.33 53.01 -18.28
N GLU A 303 -1.49 53.07 -16.96
CA GLU A 303 -2.59 53.74 -16.26
C GLU A 303 -2.52 55.28 -16.39
N PRO A 304 -3.64 55.99 -16.64
CA PRO A 304 -3.66 57.45 -16.63
C PRO A 304 -3.67 57.98 -15.18
N GLU A 305 -2.80 58.94 -14.87
CA GLU A 305 -2.76 59.59 -13.55
C GLU A 305 -4.06 60.37 -13.25
N ILE A 306 -4.74 60.02 -12.16
CA ILE A 306 -5.92 60.74 -11.62
C ILE A 306 -5.48 61.52 -10.36
N PRO A 307 -5.86 62.80 -10.19
CA PRO A 307 -5.43 63.61 -9.05
C PRO A 307 -6.11 63.20 -7.74
N SER A 308 -5.36 63.25 -6.64
CA SER A 308 -5.81 62.87 -5.29
C SER A 308 -6.94 63.75 -4.74
N LEU A 309 -8.05 63.14 -4.32
CA LEU A 309 -9.12 63.76 -3.53
C LEU A 309 -8.86 63.58 -2.01
N PRO A 310 -9.33 64.51 -1.15
CA PRO A 310 -9.08 64.46 0.29
C PRO A 310 -10.04 63.52 1.05
N GLU A 311 -9.54 62.94 2.14
CA GLU A 311 -10.21 62.03 3.08
C GLU A 311 -11.36 62.71 3.86
N VAL A 312 -12.59 62.18 3.77
CA VAL A 312 -13.59 62.30 4.85
C VAL A 312 -14.44 61.02 4.96
N LEU A 313 -14.39 60.47 6.17
CA LEU A 313 -15.27 59.54 6.89
C LEU A 313 -16.56 58.99 6.21
N GLY A 314 -16.66 57.66 6.27
CA GLY A 314 -17.87 57.00 6.75
C GLY A 314 -18.70 56.27 5.69
N ALA A 315 -18.37 55.01 5.44
CA ALA A 315 -19.36 54.02 5.00
C ALA A 315 -18.89 52.60 5.35
N ILE A 316 -19.47 52.05 6.42
CA ILE A 316 -19.55 50.60 6.64
C ILE A 316 -20.40 50.03 5.50
N ARG A 317 -19.86 49.07 4.75
CA ARG A 317 -20.64 48.14 3.93
C ARG A 317 -20.09 46.73 4.12
N ASP A 318 -20.82 45.93 4.87
CA ASP A 318 -20.81 44.48 4.78
C ASP A 318 -21.14 44.03 3.35
N LEU A 319 -20.45 42.99 2.87
CA LEU A 319 -20.89 41.97 1.88
C LEU A 319 -19.72 40.98 1.57
N PRO A 320 -19.98 39.74 1.12
CA PRO A 320 -20.05 38.53 1.95
C PRO A 320 -18.85 37.56 1.76
N GLU A 321 -18.80 36.52 2.61
CA GLU A 321 -17.91 35.36 2.49
C GLU A 321 -18.08 34.63 1.15
N VAL A 322 -16.96 34.39 0.46
CA VAL A 322 -16.87 33.41 -0.62
C VAL A 322 -15.70 32.46 -0.36
N LEU A 323 -16.09 31.22 -0.01
CA LEU A 323 -15.51 29.92 -0.32
C LEU A 323 -14.16 29.92 -1.06
N GLY A 324 -13.11 29.41 -0.41
CA GLY A 324 -11.90 28.98 -1.13
C GLY A 324 -10.58 28.93 -0.37
N ALA A 325 -10.51 29.33 0.91
CA ALA A 325 -9.28 29.21 1.68
C ALA A 325 -9.04 27.75 2.12
N ARG A 326 -8.47 26.94 1.22
CA ARG A 326 -7.92 25.62 1.54
C ARG A 326 -6.80 25.83 2.57
N ARG A 327 -7.07 25.50 3.83
CA ARG A 327 -6.07 25.52 4.90
C ARG A 327 -4.96 24.52 4.55
N LEU A 328 -3.72 25.00 4.47
CA LEU A 328 -2.53 24.15 4.50
C LEU A 328 -2.58 23.29 5.77
N PRO A 329 -2.16 22.00 5.73
CA PRO A 329 -2.03 21.22 6.96
C PRO A 329 -0.92 21.85 7.82
N GLN A 330 -1.35 22.48 8.90
CA GLN A 330 -0.48 23.05 9.92
C GLN A 330 0.09 21.88 10.76
N THR A 331 1.34 21.50 10.51
CA THR A 331 2.10 20.59 11.39
C THR A 331 2.48 21.34 12.66
N GLY A 332 1.51 21.48 13.55
CA GLY A 332 1.68 21.92 14.93
C GLY A 332 1.16 20.83 15.86
N GLN A 333 1.93 20.52 16.91
CA GLN A 333 1.58 19.52 17.91
C GLN A 333 0.13 19.70 18.38
N LEU A 334 -0.63 18.60 18.39
CA LEU A 334 -2.06 18.57 18.63
C LEU A 334 -2.37 19.11 20.05
N TRP A 335 -2.90 20.34 20.16
CA TRP A 335 -3.09 21.04 21.45
C TRP A 335 -4.35 20.61 22.23
N TRP A 336 -5.30 19.89 21.63
CA TRP A 336 -6.54 19.49 22.33
C TRP A 336 -6.34 18.61 23.58
N PRO A 337 -5.27 17.80 23.73
CA PRO A 337 -5.03 17.07 24.97
C PRO A 337 -4.73 18.00 26.14
N VAL A 338 -4.17 19.20 25.90
CA VAL A 338 -3.74 20.11 26.97
C VAL A 338 -4.93 20.68 27.76
N PRO A 339 -5.99 21.24 27.13
CA PRO A 339 -7.21 21.63 27.84
C PRO A 339 -7.88 20.46 28.58
N VAL A 340 -7.92 19.28 27.96
CA VAL A 340 -8.54 18.08 28.56
C VAL A 340 -7.78 17.66 29.83
N LEU A 341 -6.45 17.60 29.77
CA LEU A 341 -5.61 17.26 30.91
C LEU A 341 -5.68 18.33 32.01
N LEU A 342 -5.79 19.61 31.65
CA LEU A 342 -5.95 20.71 32.62
C LEU A 342 -7.28 20.59 33.37
N ILE A 343 -8.39 20.33 32.66
CA ILE A 343 -9.71 20.09 33.25
C ILE A 343 -9.69 18.87 34.18
N VAL A 344 -9.11 17.75 33.71
CA VAL A 344 -8.97 16.52 34.52
C VAL A 344 -8.13 16.78 35.77
N GLY A 345 -7.03 17.54 35.65
CA GLY A 345 -6.19 17.92 36.77
C GLY A 345 -6.94 18.76 37.82
N VAL A 346 -7.72 19.75 37.38
CA VAL A 346 -8.56 20.57 38.28
C VAL A 346 -9.60 19.71 38.99
N ILE A 347 -10.23 18.75 38.29
CA ILE A 347 -11.19 17.82 38.90
C ILE A 347 -10.51 16.99 40.01
N PHE A 348 -9.30 16.48 39.78
CA PHE A 348 -8.58 15.72 40.80
C PHE A 348 -8.21 16.55 42.02
N ILE A 349 -7.82 17.82 41.83
CA ILE A 349 -7.53 18.75 42.93
C ILE A 349 -8.78 18.98 43.78
N PHE A 350 -9.92 19.28 43.16
CA PHE A 350 -11.19 19.48 43.89
C PHE A 350 -11.65 18.21 44.61
N LYS A 351 -11.51 17.04 43.98
CA LYS A 351 -11.84 15.75 44.61
C LYS A 351 -10.92 15.46 45.79
N GLY A 352 -9.63 15.78 45.69
CA GLY A 352 -8.67 15.67 46.78
C GLY A 352 -9.00 16.57 47.98
N ILE A 353 -9.31 17.85 47.74
CA ILE A 353 -9.72 18.80 48.78
C ILE A 353 -11.00 18.35 49.47
N ARG A 354 -12.00 17.87 48.70
CA ARG A 354 -13.28 17.40 49.24
C ARG A 354 -13.17 16.10 50.05
N THR A 355 -12.26 15.21 49.69
CA THR A 355 -11.97 13.99 50.48
C THR A 355 -11.24 14.35 51.78
N ASN A 356 -10.34 15.34 51.76
CA ASN A 356 -9.63 15.78 52.95
C ASN A 356 -10.55 16.50 53.95
N SER A 357 -11.58 17.21 53.48
CA SER A 357 -12.58 17.87 54.36
C SER A 357 -13.58 16.90 55.00
N LYS A 358 -13.68 15.65 54.53
CA LYS A 358 -14.54 14.63 55.15
C LYS A 358 -13.81 13.78 56.19
N ASN A 359 -12.49 13.88 56.24
CA ASN A 359 -11.62 13.14 57.16
C ASN A 359 -10.90 14.06 58.16
N ALA A 360 -11.32 15.33 58.26
CA ALA A 360 -10.83 16.34 59.21
C ALA A 360 -11.89 16.64 60.27
#